data_AF-A0A6C0HPM4-F1
#
_entry.id   AF-A0A6C0HPM4-F1
#
_cell.length_a   1.000
_cell.length_b   1.000
_cell.length_c   1.000
_cell.angle_alpha   90.00
_cell.angle_beta   90.00
_cell.angle_gamma   90.00
#
_symmetry.space_group_name_H-M   'P 1'
#
loop_
_entity.id
_entity.type
_entity.pdbx_description
1 polymer ?
#
loop_
_entity_poly.entity_id
_entity_poly.type
_entity_poly.pdbx_seq_one_letter_code
_entity_poly.pdbx_strand_id
1 'polypeptide(L)'
;MVNYSCDKCYKTFTQKSHYTQHQKRKNMCENNADKIKVLIDKAVEDKLNTILPDNTLINKEKIELNIIDNNVITQQTTPNMETKQTKGLNRNTIDKYYTKDIVVELCLNLVKKYIQINPDELIIEPSAGNGSFITGIKSITSNFKFYDLEPDNDEIIKQDYLLYDYDIIKETFSKIHIIGNPPFGRQSSLAIKFIKKSCEFCDSVSFILPKSFKKDSLKKTFPLNFHLIFEIDLPDKSFLVDGVEHNVPCIFQIWEKKTTNRVVNEKLEPVNFMFVEKTENPDISFRRVGVNAGTIDKKIDEKSIQSHYFIKFTNGKSITDNINKLSTITYDFNNTVGPKSISKQELIFKFNPLLEC
;
A
#
# COMPACT_ATOMS: atom_id res chain seq x y z
N MET A 1 6.46 33.33 -11.92
CA MET A 1 7.33 33.06 -13.09
C MET A 1 7.48 31.55 -13.22
N VAL A 2 7.33 31.00 -14.43
CA VAL A 2 7.49 29.56 -14.67
C VAL A 2 8.96 29.28 -15.00
N ASN A 3 9.60 28.40 -14.22
CA ASN A 3 10.96 27.94 -14.48
C ASN A 3 10.92 26.67 -15.34
N TYR A 4 11.81 26.60 -16.33
CA TYR A 4 11.98 25.44 -17.21
C TYR A 4 13.29 24.73 -16.87
N SER A 5 13.29 23.42 -16.71
CA SER A 5 14.48 22.64 -16.34
C SER A 5 14.80 21.61 -17.41
N CYS A 6 16.08 21.42 -17.72
CA CYS A 6 16.54 20.37 -18.64
C CYS A 6 16.72 19.04 -17.91
N ASP A 7 16.06 17.97 -18.34
CA ASP A 7 16.12 16.66 -17.67
C ASP A 7 17.48 15.94 -17.77
N LYS A 8 18.39 16.42 -18.65
CA LYS A 8 19.72 15.82 -18.84
C LYS A 8 20.81 16.48 -17.99
N CYS A 9 20.78 17.81 -17.88
CA CYS A 9 21.83 18.58 -17.20
C CYS A 9 21.32 19.44 -16.04
N TYR A 10 20.01 19.42 -15.78
CA TYR A 10 19.32 20.10 -14.69
C TYR A 10 19.47 21.64 -14.67
N LYS A 11 19.97 22.24 -15.75
CA LYS A 11 19.98 23.71 -15.90
C LYS A 11 18.55 24.26 -15.94
N THR A 12 18.31 25.31 -15.16
CA THR A 12 17.04 26.02 -15.08
C THR A 12 17.05 27.29 -15.91
N PHE A 13 15.93 27.60 -16.55
CA PHE A 13 15.74 28.76 -17.40
C PHE A 13 14.46 29.49 -16.96
N THR A 14 14.54 30.81 -16.83
CA THR A 14 13.39 31.67 -16.49
C THR A 14 12.57 32.06 -17.71
N GLN A 15 13.09 31.82 -18.92
CA GLN A 15 12.43 32.12 -20.20
C GLN A 15 12.34 30.88 -21.10
N LYS A 16 11.16 30.65 -21.69
CA LYS A 16 10.89 29.49 -22.55
C LYS A 16 11.75 29.48 -23.82
N SER A 17 12.09 30.66 -24.36
CA SER A 17 12.97 30.84 -25.52
C SER A 17 14.36 30.24 -25.27
N HIS A 18 14.96 30.52 -24.11
CA HIS A 18 16.27 30.01 -23.72
C HIS A 18 16.26 28.49 -23.49
N TYR A 19 15.20 27.96 -22.88
CA TYR A 19 15.02 26.52 -22.74
C TYR A 19 14.94 25.82 -24.11
N THR A 20 14.16 26.39 -25.03
CA THR A 20 13.99 25.81 -26.37
C THR A 20 15.31 25.85 -27.17
N GLN A 21 16.08 26.93 -27.05
CA GLN A 21 17.40 27.02 -27.67
C GLN A 21 18.39 26.01 -27.07
N HIS A 22 18.33 25.80 -25.75
CA HIS A 22 19.12 24.79 -25.05
C HIS A 22 18.81 23.36 -25.48
N GLN A 23 17.55 23.05 -25.82
CA GLN A 23 17.15 21.73 -26.33
C GLN A 23 17.56 21.51 -27.79
N LYS A 24 17.63 22.57 -28.61
CA LYS A 24 17.86 22.50 -30.07
C LYS A 24 19.34 22.63 -30.49
N ARG A 25 20.26 22.81 -29.55
CA ARG A 25 21.69 22.95 -29.86
C ARG A 25 22.27 21.67 -30.49
N LYS A 26 23.19 21.86 -31.44
CA LYS A 26 23.84 20.78 -32.19
C LYS A 26 24.69 19.84 -31.31
N ASN A 27 25.29 20.38 -30.24
CA ASN A 27 26.02 19.60 -29.24
C ASN A 27 25.16 19.43 -27.98
N MET A 28 24.79 18.19 -27.65
CA MET A 28 23.93 17.88 -26.50
C MET A 28 24.56 18.31 -25.16
N CYS A 29 23.72 18.47 -24.14
CA CYS A 29 24.21 18.65 -22.76
C CYS A 29 24.97 17.44 -22.27
N GLU A 30 26.02 17.69 -21.49
CA GLU A 30 26.61 16.68 -20.62
C GLU A 30 25.52 16.15 -19.68
N ASN A 31 25.37 14.82 -19.65
CA ASN A 31 24.45 14.13 -18.75
C ASN A 31 25.07 14.12 -17.35
N ASN A 32 24.48 14.84 -16.41
CA ASN A 32 25.01 14.95 -15.05
C ASN A 32 24.41 13.91 -14.09
N ALA A 33 23.61 12.96 -14.58
CA ALA A 33 22.97 11.94 -13.75
C ALA A 33 23.97 11.16 -12.89
N ASP A 34 25.09 10.72 -13.48
CA ASP A 34 26.12 9.95 -12.76
C ASP A 34 26.86 10.79 -11.72
N LYS A 35 27.16 12.06 -12.04
CA LYS A 35 27.76 13.02 -11.09
C LYS A 35 26.81 13.33 -9.92
N ILE A 36 25.52 13.43 -10.19
CA ILE A 36 24.50 13.66 -9.15
C ILE A 36 24.33 12.42 -8.28
N LYS A 37 24.34 11.22 -8.86
CA LYS A 37 24.29 9.96 -8.11
C LYS A 37 25.47 9.87 -7.12
N VAL A 38 26.69 10.14 -7.58
CA VAL A 38 27.90 10.18 -6.73
C VAL A 38 27.77 11.20 -5.59
N LEU A 39 27.19 12.37 -5.85
CA LEU A 39 26.98 13.40 -4.82
C LEU A 39 25.89 13.01 -3.81
N ILE A 40 24.84 12.33 -4.25
CA ILE A 40 23.77 11.80 -3.37
C ILE A 40 24.32 10.68 -2.50
N ASP A 41 25.04 9.73 -3.08
CA ASP A 41 25.63 8.61 -2.36
C ASP A 41 26.59 9.13 -1.27
N LYS A 42 27.43 10.11 -1.60
CA LYS A 42 28.30 10.78 -0.62
C LYS A 42 27.53 11.51 0.47
N ALA A 43 26.46 12.23 0.12
CA ALA A 43 25.64 12.95 1.11
C ALA A 43 24.85 12.00 2.04
N VAL A 44 24.49 10.81 1.54
CA VAL A 44 23.88 9.74 2.33
C VAL A 44 24.91 9.10 3.26
N GLU A 45 26.12 8.83 2.78
CA GLU A 45 27.23 8.31 3.56
C GLU A 45 27.64 9.26 4.70
N ASP A 46 27.79 10.56 4.40
CA ASP A 46 28.08 11.60 5.40
C ASP A 46 26.96 11.70 6.47
N LYS A 47 25.69 11.48 6.08
CA LYS A 47 24.55 11.43 7.01
C LYS A 47 24.51 10.15 7.86
N LEU A 48 24.90 9.00 7.29
CA LEU A 48 24.99 7.76 8.06
C LEU A 48 26.09 7.85 9.12
N ASN A 49 27.24 8.41 8.76
CA ASN A 49 28.39 8.59 9.65
C ASN A 49 28.12 9.59 10.80
N THR A 50 27.16 10.50 10.64
CA THR A 50 26.74 11.43 11.70
C THR A 50 25.70 10.84 12.66
N ILE A 51 25.02 9.76 12.27
CA ILE A 51 23.97 9.11 13.09
C ILE A 51 24.54 7.95 13.93
N LEU A 52 25.69 7.39 13.54
CA LEU A 52 26.37 6.31 14.24
C LEU A 52 27.72 6.81 14.78
N PRO A 53 27.87 7.09 16.09
CA PRO A 53 29.19 7.40 16.65
C PRO A 53 30.10 6.16 16.53
N ASP A 54 31.34 6.40 16.12
CA ASP A 54 32.42 5.43 15.94
C ASP A 54 32.63 4.57 17.20
N ASN A 55 31.91 3.44 17.32
CA ASN A 55 32.28 2.28 18.12
C ASN A 55 31.26 1.11 18.00
N THR A 56 30.96 0.70 16.78
CA THR A 56 30.40 -0.63 16.53
C THR A 56 31.25 -1.36 15.50
N LEU A 57 31.78 -2.51 15.91
CA LEU A 57 32.76 -3.39 15.23
C LEU A 57 32.24 -4.04 13.94
N ILE A 58 31.55 -3.30 13.08
CA ILE A 58 31.04 -3.80 11.80
C ILE A 58 31.34 -2.75 10.72
N ASN A 59 32.61 -2.57 10.33
CA ASN A 59 32.96 -1.88 9.08
C ASN A 59 34.46 -1.95 8.71
N LYS A 60 35.01 -3.16 8.61
CA LYS A 60 36.30 -3.36 7.89
C LYS A 60 36.26 -4.42 6.80
N GLU A 61 35.45 -5.46 6.93
CA GLU A 61 35.41 -6.54 5.92
C GLU A 61 34.50 -6.28 4.71
N LYS A 62 33.55 -5.32 4.78
CA LYS A 62 32.66 -5.00 3.65
C LYS A 62 33.29 -4.10 2.57
N ILE A 63 34.40 -3.41 2.89
CA ILE A 63 34.99 -2.40 1.99
C ILE A 63 35.89 -3.05 0.93
N GLU A 64 36.51 -4.21 1.22
CA GLU A 64 37.42 -4.86 0.26
C GLU A 64 36.70 -5.68 -0.83
N LEU A 65 35.47 -6.14 -0.60
CA LEU A 65 34.71 -6.92 -1.59
C LEU A 65 34.12 -6.05 -2.73
N ASN A 66 33.81 -4.78 -2.47
CA ASN A 66 33.18 -3.89 -3.46
C ASN A 66 34.15 -3.31 -4.51
N ILE A 67 35.46 -3.50 -4.35
CA ILE A 67 36.47 -2.96 -5.29
C ILE A 67 36.71 -3.92 -6.46
N ILE A 68 36.39 -5.21 -6.32
CA ILE A 68 36.73 -6.24 -7.31
C ILE A 68 35.64 -6.41 -8.39
N ASP A 69 34.36 -6.15 -8.08
CA ASP A 69 33.24 -6.42 -9.00
C ASP A 69 32.97 -5.30 -10.04
N ASN A 70 33.67 -4.16 -9.97
CA ASN A 70 33.43 -3.03 -10.88
C ASN A 70 34.12 -3.15 -12.26
N ASN A 71 34.63 -4.32 -12.65
CA ASN A 71 35.40 -4.49 -13.90
C ASN A 71 34.84 -5.49 -14.92
N VAL A 72 33.56 -5.89 -14.85
CA VAL A 72 32.95 -6.70 -15.92
C VAL A 72 32.03 -5.87 -16.81
N ILE A 73 32.52 -5.69 -18.03
CA ILE A 73 31.99 -4.89 -19.13
C ILE A 73 30.64 -5.41 -19.61
N THR A 74 29.73 -4.47 -19.81
CA THR A 74 28.42 -4.56 -20.48
C THR A 74 28.48 -5.27 -21.83
N GLN A 75 27.56 -6.22 -22.07
CA GLN A 75 27.06 -6.52 -23.42
C GLN A 75 25.56 -6.29 -23.48
N GLN A 76 25.17 -5.36 -24.35
CA GLN A 76 23.81 -4.99 -24.68
C GLN A 76 23.21 -6.03 -25.62
N THR A 77 22.00 -6.52 -25.33
CA THR A 77 21.11 -7.08 -26.33
C THR A 77 19.75 -6.35 -26.26
N THR A 78 19.31 -5.89 -27.43
CA THR A 78 18.15 -5.01 -27.65
C THR A 78 16.80 -5.75 -27.56
N PRO A 79 15.70 -5.02 -27.31
CA PRO A 79 14.44 -5.54 -26.79
C PRO A 79 13.50 -6.05 -27.90
N ASN A 80 12.69 -7.06 -27.58
CA ASN A 80 11.64 -7.54 -28.49
C ASN A 80 10.23 -7.15 -27.99
N MET A 81 9.59 -6.29 -28.79
CA MET A 81 8.17 -5.96 -28.97
C MET A 81 7.24 -5.73 -27.76
N GLU A 82 6.87 -4.45 -27.64
CA GLU A 82 5.82 -3.87 -26.81
C GLU A 82 4.43 -4.49 -27.03
N THR A 83 3.73 -4.79 -25.94
CA THR A 83 2.26 -4.71 -25.91
C THR A 83 1.85 -3.54 -25.02
N LYS A 84 1.32 -2.47 -25.65
CA LYS A 84 0.77 -1.32 -24.92
C LYS A 84 -0.49 -1.73 -24.14
N GLN A 85 -0.53 -1.34 -22.87
CA GLN A 85 -1.65 -1.57 -21.97
C GLN A 85 -2.98 -1.01 -22.50
N THR A 86 -4.06 -1.79 -22.40
CA THR A 86 -5.43 -1.33 -22.64
C THR A 86 -6.19 -1.20 -21.31
N LYS A 87 -6.98 -0.14 -21.16
CA LYS A 87 -7.92 0.04 -20.03
C LYS A 87 -9.28 -0.55 -20.43
N GLY A 88 -9.89 -1.44 -19.64
CA GLY A 88 -11.23 -1.98 -19.92
C GLY A 88 -11.52 -3.37 -19.33
N LEU A 89 -12.71 -3.90 -19.60
CA LEU A 89 -13.18 -5.23 -19.13
C LEU A 89 -12.37 -6.42 -19.70
N ASN A 90 -11.61 -6.22 -20.77
CA ASN A 90 -10.86 -7.27 -21.50
C ASN A 90 -9.33 -7.16 -21.27
N ARG A 91 -8.89 -6.74 -20.08
CA ARG A 91 -7.46 -6.64 -19.76
C ARG A 91 -6.87 -8.05 -19.56
N ASN A 92 -5.64 -8.30 -20.04
CA ASN A 92 -4.86 -9.44 -19.57
C ASN A 92 -4.69 -9.29 -18.06
N THR A 93 -5.17 -10.27 -17.29
CA THR A 93 -5.40 -10.15 -15.84
C THR A 93 -4.16 -10.34 -14.98
N ILE A 94 -2.99 -10.55 -15.59
CA ILE A 94 -1.71 -10.78 -14.91
C ILE A 94 -0.83 -9.54 -15.11
N ASP A 95 -1.30 -8.38 -14.63
CA ASP A 95 -0.44 -7.21 -14.49
C ASP A 95 0.55 -7.52 -13.34
N LYS A 96 1.84 -7.74 -13.66
CA LYS A 96 2.88 -7.99 -12.63
C LYS A 96 3.34 -6.66 -12.05
N TYR A 97 3.00 -6.41 -10.78
CA TYR A 97 3.47 -5.24 -10.02
C TYR A 97 4.65 -5.68 -9.15
N TYR A 98 5.84 -5.14 -9.42
CA TYR A 98 7.03 -5.41 -8.62
C TYR A 98 7.23 -4.37 -7.53
N THR A 99 7.62 -4.83 -6.35
CA THR A 99 7.92 -3.97 -5.20
C THR A 99 9.35 -3.48 -5.32
N LYS A 100 9.60 -2.18 -5.18
CA LYS A 100 10.97 -1.63 -5.21
C LYS A 100 11.78 -2.11 -4.00
N ASP A 101 13.08 -2.33 -4.21
CA ASP A 101 14.01 -2.80 -3.16
C ASP A 101 13.97 -1.93 -1.88
N ILE A 102 13.93 -0.61 -2.03
CA ILE A 102 13.85 0.31 -0.88
C ILE A 102 12.56 0.11 -0.04
N VAL A 103 11.46 -0.28 -0.69
CA VAL A 103 10.18 -0.57 -0.03
C VAL A 103 10.22 -1.95 0.61
N VAL A 104 10.84 -2.93 -0.04
CA VAL A 104 11.10 -4.26 0.53
C VAL A 104 11.93 -4.14 1.80
N GLU A 105 13.03 -3.39 1.75
CA GLU A 105 13.92 -3.16 2.90
C GLU A 105 13.18 -2.50 4.06
N LEU A 106 12.38 -1.47 3.78
CA LEU A 106 11.50 -0.84 4.77
C LEU A 106 10.56 -1.87 5.42
N CYS A 107 9.85 -2.67 4.61
CA CYS A 107 8.92 -3.70 5.11
C CYS A 107 9.65 -4.71 6.00
N LEU A 108 10.79 -5.23 5.58
CA LEU A 108 11.55 -6.23 6.33
C LEU A 108 12.17 -5.67 7.61
N ASN A 109 12.62 -4.43 7.62
CA ASN A 109 13.09 -3.76 8.83
C ASN A 109 11.96 -3.57 9.84
N LEU A 110 10.73 -3.28 9.36
CA LEU A 110 9.55 -3.23 10.22
C LEU A 110 9.18 -4.61 10.76
N VAL A 111 9.26 -5.68 9.94
CA VAL A 111 9.06 -7.05 10.43
C VAL A 111 10.06 -7.37 11.54
N LYS A 112 11.37 -7.16 11.32
CA LYS A 112 12.41 -7.39 12.34
C LYS A 112 12.18 -6.61 13.64
N LYS A 113 11.57 -5.43 13.54
CA LYS A 113 11.26 -4.59 14.70
C LYS A 113 10.08 -5.11 15.52
N TYR A 114 9.04 -5.64 14.87
CA TYR A 114 7.77 -5.99 15.53
C TYR A 114 7.55 -7.48 15.73
N ILE A 115 8.28 -8.33 15.01
CA ILE A 115 8.22 -9.79 15.13
C ILE A 115 9.64 -10.29 15.37
N GLN A 116 9.84 -10.99 16.49
CA GLN A 116 11.05 -11.74 16.75
C GLN A 116 10.95 -13.08 16.00
N ILE A 117 11.77 -13.25 14.97
CA ILE A 117 11.86 -14.47 14.16
C ILE A 117 13.09 -15.25 14.59
N ASN A 118 12.91 -16.50 15.01
CA ASN A 118 14.00 -17.38 15.38
C ASN A 118 14.52 -18.17 14.15
N PRO A 119 15.78 -18.61 14.12
CA PRO A 119 16.35 -19.32 12.97
C PRO A 119 15.63 -20.62 12.60
N ASP A 120 14.95 -21.28 13.54
CA ASP A 120 14.16 -22.50 13.32
C ASP A 120 12.75 -22.23 12.77
N GLU A 121 12.32 -20.98 12.70
CA GLU A 121 11.00 -20.58 12.22
C GLU A 121 11.01 -20.34 10.69
N LEU A 122 9.89 -20.63 10.04
CA LEU A 122 9.75 -20.56 8.59
C LEU A 122 9.20 -19.20 8.13
N ILE A 123 9.83 -18.61 7.12
CA ILE A 123 9.26 -17.49 6.37
C ILE A 123 8.73 -17.96 5.01
N ILE A 124 7.52 -17.56 4.64
CA ILE A 124 6.95 -17.82 3.32
C ILE A 124 6.59 -16.50 2.62
N GLU A 125 7.04 -16.35 1.37
CA GLU A 125 6.49 -15.37 0.45
C GLU A 125 5.52 -16.07 -0.52
N PRO A 126 4.21 -15.73 -0.49
CA PRO A 126 3.18 -16.53 -1.15
C PRO A 126 2.96 -16.19 -2.63
N SER A 127 3.56 -15.10 -3.12
CA SER A 127 3.42 -14.59 -4.49
C SER A 127 4.66 -13.77 -4.86
N ALA A 128 5.80 -14.45 -4.92
CA ALA A 128 7.12 -13.85 -4.94
C ALA A 128 7.49 -13.15 -6.26
N GLY A 129 6.75 -13.39 -7.36
CA GLY A 129 6.94 -12.72 -8.65
C GLY A 129 8.37 -12.87 -9.19
N ASN A 130 9.13 -11.77 -9.21
CA ASN A 130 10.54 -11.72 -9.63
C ASN A 130 11.53 -11.98 -8.48
N GLY A 131 11.05 -12.22 -7.27
CA GLY A 131 11.87 -12.52 -6.10
C GLY A 131 12.39 -11.30 -5.35
N SER A 132 11.70 -10.15 -5.43
CA SER A 132 12.17 -8.89 -4.80
C SER A 132 12.45 -9.04 -3.28
N PHE A 133 11.73 -9.90 -2.55
CA PHE A 133 11.97 -10.13 -1.12
C PHE A 133 13.02 -11.22 -0.81
N ILE A 134 13.48 -12.00 -1.80
CA ILE A 134 14.33 -13.19 -1.58
C ILE A 134 15.60 -12.86 -0.80
N THR A 135 16.40 -11.92 -1.29
CA THR A 135 17.67 -11.52 -0.66
C THR A 135 17.45 -11.06 0.78
N GLY A 136 16.41 -10.27 1.01
CA GLY A 136 16.07 -9.75 2.32
C GLY A 136 15.59 -10.84 3.28
N ILE A 137 14.73 -11.76 2.84
CA ILE A 137 14.24 -12.88 3.66
C ILE A 137 15.38 -13.84 4.02
N LYS A 138 16.28 -14.16 3.07
CA LYS A 138 17.46 -15.00 3.33
C LYS A 138 18.42 -14.41 4.35
N SER A 139 18.43 -13.08 4.51
CA SER A 139 19.22 -12.41 5.56
C SER A 139 18.62 -12.59 6.97
N ILE A 140 17.38 -13.07 7.08
CA ILE A 140 16.65 -13.24 8.35
C ILE A 140 16.74 -14.69 8.82
N THR A 141 16.51 -15.64 7.93
CA THR A 141 16.42 -17.07 8.25
C THR A 141 16.96 -17.93 7.11
N SER A 142 17.44 -19.12 7.45
CA SER A 142 17.75 -20.19 6.49
C SER A 142 16.51 -21.02 6.10
N ASN A 143 15.40 -20.87 6.84
CA ASN A 143 14.15 -21.58 6.61
C ASN A 143 13.18 -20.66 5.86
N PHE A 144 13.16 -20.78 4.53
CA PHE A 144 12.30 -19.98 3.66
C PHE A 144 11.64 -20.81 2.56
N LYS A 145 10.48 -20.36 2.10
CA LYS A 145 9.83 -20.86 0.88
C LYS A 145 9.25 -19.70 0.08
N PHE A 146 9.51 -19.66 -1.22
CA PHE A 146 8.98 -18.65 -2.13
C PHE A 146 8.06 -19.35 -3.13
N TYR A 147 6.83 -18.85 -3.26
CA TYR A 147 5.83 -19.40 -4.17
C TYR A 147 5.36 -18.36 -5.16
N ASP A 148 5.10 -18.77 -6.40
CA ASP A 148 4.38 -17.95 -7.36
C ASP A 148 3.66 -18.83 -8.40
N LEU A 149 2.59 -18.33 -9.01
CA LEU A 149 1.89 -19.06 -10.08
C LEU A 149 2.71 -19.04 -11.38
N GLU A 150 3.43 -17.95 -11.65
CA GLU A 150 4.25 -17.73 -12.84
C GLU A 150 5.55 -17.01 -12.44
N PRO A 151 6.48 -17.74 -11.80
CA PRO A 151 7.71 -17.15 -11.26
C PRO A 151 8.63 -16.61 -12.36
N ASP A 152 9.25 -15.46 -12.08
CA ASP A 152 10.29 -14.85 -12.93
C ASP A 152 11.69 -14.99 -12.30
N ASN A 153 11.86 -15.97 -11.42
CA ASN A 153 13.12 -16.29 -10.73
C ASN A 153 13.16 -17.79 -10.39
N ASP A 154 14.30 -18.43 -10.67
CA ASP A 154 14.49 -19.89 -10.52
C ASP A 154 14.45 -20.38 -9.07
N GLU A 155 14.64 -19.47 -8.10
CA GLU A 155 14.55 -19.79 -6.67
C GLU A 155 13.11 -19.90 -6.17
N ILE A 156 12.12 -19.54 -7.00
CA ILE A 156 10.71 -19.51 -6.65
C ILE A 156 10.04 -20.80 -7.12
N ILE A 157 9.33 -21.45 -6.20
CA ILE A 157 8.57 -22.67 -6.49
C ILE A 157 7.29 -22.28 -7.24
N LYS A 158 7.13 -22.79 -8.47
CA LYS A 158 5.88 -22.64 -9.22
C LYS A 158 4.75 -23.39 -8.52
N GLN A 159 3.81 -22.67 -7.93
CA GLN A 159 2.72 -23.21 -7.10
C GLN A 159 1.54 -22.23 -7.06
N ASP A 160 0.31 -22.75 -7.22
CA ASP A 160 -0.88 -22.00 -6.79
C ASP A 160 -0.93 -21.99 -5.26
N TYR A 161 -0.52 -20.88 -4.64
CA TYR A 161 -0.51 -20.73 -3.19
C TYR A 161 -1.89 -20.90 -2.54
N LEU A 162 -2.97 -20.55 -3.24
CA LEU A 162 -4.33 -20.71 -2.70
C LEU A 162 -4.73 -22.19 -2.59
N LEU A 163 -4.09 -23.07 -3.36
CA LEU A 163 -4.24 -24.52 -3.32
C LEU A 163 -3.09 -25.23 -2.58
N TYR A 164 -2.16 -24.48 -1.99
CA TYR A 164 -1.00 -25.05 -1.32
C TYR A 164 -1.40 -25.91 -0.11
N ASP A 165 -0.88 -27.13 -0.07
CA ASP A 165 -0.99 -28.04 1.08
C ASP A 165 0.13 -27.73 2.08
N TYR A 166 -0.27 -27.31 3.27
CA TYR A 166 0.62 -26.85 4.34
C TYR A 166 0.78 -27.85 5.48
N ASP A 167 0.21 -29.05 5.41
CA ASP A 167 0.21 -29.99 6.54
C ASP A 167 1.65 -30.35 6.95
N ILE A 168 2.51 -30.66 5.98
CA ILE A 168 3.91 -30.99 6.21
C ILE A 168 4.65 -29.85 6.93
N ILE A 169 4.48 -28.59 6.48
CA ILE A 169 5.23 -27.47 7.07
C ILE A 169 4.71 -27.12 8.46
N LYS A 170 3.42 -27.32 8.71
CA LYS A 170 2.80 -27.06 10.01
C LYS A 170 3.27 -28.05 11.07
N GLU A 171 3.59 -29.27 10.68
CA GLU A 171 4.21 -30.28 11.56
C GLU A 171 5.72 -30.06 11.73
N THR A 172 6.38 -29.49 10.72
CA THR A 172 7.84 -29.33 10.70
C THR A 172 8.32 -28.10 11.48
N PHE A 173 7.60 -26.99 11.39
CA PHE A 173 8.07 -25.70 11.90
C PHE A 173 7.29 -25.25 13.12
N SER A 174 8.02 -24.74 14.12
CA SER A 174 7.47 -24.24 15.38
C SER A 174 6.57 -23.02 15.18
N LYS A 175 6.98 -22.11 14.28
CA LYS A 175 6.16 -21.00 13.79
C LYS A 175 6.37 -20.73 12.31
N ILE A 176 5.34 -20.14 11.71
CA ILE A 176 5.32 -19.78 10.30
C ILE A 176 4.93 -18.30 10.15
N HIS A 177 5.76 -17.54 9.44
CA HIS A 177 5.57 -16.12 9.14
C HIS A 177 5.35 -15.92 7.65
N ILE A 178 4.27 -15.26 7.28
CA ILE A 178 3.99 -14.94 5.87
C ILE A 178 4.35 -13.47 5.62
N ILE A 179 5.23 -13.21 4.66
CA ILE A 179 5.70 -11.86 4.32
C ILE A 179 5.59 -11.67 2.81
N GLY A 180 5.09 -10.53 2.34
CA GLY A 180 5.18 -10.18 0.92
C GLY A 180 4.15 -9.18 0.42
N ASN A 181 3.98 -9.18 -0.90
CA ASN A 181 3.01 -8.34 -1.60
C ASN A 181 2.02 -9.21 -2.39
N PRO A 182 0.90 -9.66 -1.79
CA PRO A 182 -0.07 -10.49 -2.47
C PRO A 182 -0.73 -9.73 -3.64
N PRO A 183 -1.14 -10.42 -4.72
CA PRO A 183 -1.91 -9.79 -5.78
C PRO A 183 -3.20 -9.20 -5.21
N PHE A 184 -3.52 -7.95 -5.54
CA PHE A 184 -4.66 -7.26 -4.93
C PHE A 184 -6.00 -7.76 -5.47
N GLY A 185 -6.10 -7.94 -6.79
CA GLY A 185 -7.36 -8.30 -7.47
C GLY A 185 -8.41 -7.18 -7.42
N ARG A 186 -9.49 -7.35 -8.20
CA ARG A 186 -10.58 -6.38 -8.23
C ARG A 186 -11.23 -6.28 -6.85
N GLN A 187 -11.38 -5.05 -6.34
CA GLN A 187 -11.93 -4.79 -5.00
C GLN A 187 -11.21 -5.58 -3.87
N SER A 188 -9.88 -5.74 -3.99
CA SER A 188 -9.06 -6.46 -3.00
C SER A 188 -9.38 -7.95 -2.88
N SER A 189 -10.11 -8.54 -3.84
CA SER A 189 -10.62 -9.90 -3.74
C SER A 189 -9.53 -10.97 -3.67
N LEU A 190 -8.39 -10.78 -4.34
CA LEU A 190 -7.26 -11.72 -4.27
C LEU A 190 -6.50 -11.55 -2.95
N ALA A 191 -6.19 -10.32 -2.54
CA ALA A 191 -5.55 -10.07 -1.24
C ALA A 191 -6.34 -10.70 -0.08
N ILE A 192 -7.68 -10.62 -0.12
CA ILE A 192 -8.56 -11.27 0.85
C ILE A 192 -8.37 -12.80 0.86
N LYS A 193 -8.26 -13.44 -0.31
CA LYS A 193 -8.04 -14.90 -0.40
C LYS A 193 -6.68 -15.29 0.14
N PHE A 194 -5.63 -14.55 -0.19
CA PHE A 194 -4.28 -14.78 0.32
C PHE A 194 -4.24 -14.65 1.85
N ILE A 195 -4.83 -13.59 2.41
CA ILE A 195 -4.93 -13.42 3.87
C ILE A 195 -5.63 -14.62 4.51
N LYS A 196 -6.79 -15.02 3.99
CA LYS A 196 -7.55 -16.15 4.54
C LYS A 196 -6.74 -17.43 4.50
N LYS A 197 -6.16 -17.77 3.35
CA LYS A 197 -5.32 -18.96 3.17
C LYS A 197 -4.13 -18.95 4.12
N SER A 198 -3.40 -17.84 4.20
CA SER A 198 -2.26 -17.68 5.10
C SER A 198 -2.65 -17.87 6.58
N CYS A 199 -3.77 -17.28 7.01
CA CYS A 199 -4.22 -17.36 8.40
C CYS A 199 -4.70 -18.76 8.83
N GLU A 200 -4.84 -19.72 7.91
CA GLU A 200 -5.17 -21.11 8.26
C GLU A 200 -4.03 -21.81 9.02
N PHE A 201 -2.77 -21.43 8.75
CA PHE A 201 -1.60 -22.14 9.26
C PHE A 201 -0.49 -21.26 9.84
N CYS A 202 -0.45 -19.96 9.53
CA CYS A 202 0.61 -19.09 10.03
C CYS A 202 0.37 -18.55 11.45
N ASP A 203 1.44 -17.98 12.01
CA ASP A 203 1.48 -17.28 13.30
C ASP A 203 1.60 -15.76 13.12
N SER A 204 2.04 -15.30 11.94
CA SER A 204 1.98 -13.89 11.57
C SER A 204 1.82 -13.68 10.07
N VAL A 205 1.22 -12.54 9.70
CA VAL A 205 1.07 -12.06 8.32
C VAL A 205 1.56 -10.63 8.23
N SER A 206 2.54 -10.39 7.37
CA SER A 206 3.12 -9.07 7.08
C SER A 206 2.96 -8.76 5.60
N PHE A 207 1.88 -8.04 5.25
CA PHE A 207 1.52 -7.80 3.86
C PHE A 207 1.51 -6.34 3.47
N ILE A 208 1.96 -6.09 2.24
CA ILE A 208 1.61 -4.90 1.48
C ILE A 208 0.17 -5.07 0.98
N LEU A 209 -0.70 -4.11 1.30
CA LEU A 209 -2.13 -4.18 0.98
C LEU A 209 -2.62 -2.84 0.42
N PRO A 210 -3.72 -2.82 -0.36
CA PRO A 210 -4.37 -1.57 -0.76
C PRO A 210 -4.77 -0.71 0.45
N LYS A 211 -4.67 0.61 0.34
CA LYS A 211 -5.01 1.55 1.42
C LYS A 211 -6.43 1.40 1.99
N SER A 212 -7.34 0.76 1.26
CA SER A 212 -8.66 0.39 1.77
C SER A 212 -8.63 -0.54 2.99
N PHE A 213 -7.57 -1.33 3.19
CA PHE A 213 -7.40 -2.18 4.38
C PHE A 213 -7.23 -1.41 5.69
N LYS A 214 -7.10 -0.07 5.65
CA LYS A 214 -7.24 0.77 6.84
C LYS A 214 -8.65 0.73 7.44
N LYS A 215 -9.67 0.49 6.60
CA LYS A 215 -11.08 0.46 7.03
C LYS A 215 -11.39 -0.81 7.82
N ASP A 216 -12.16 -0.65 8.90
CA ASP A 216 -12.59 -1.76 9.76
C ASP A 216 -13.30 -2.88 9.01
N SER A 217 -14.06 -2.54 7.95
CA SER A 217 -14.74 -3.53 7.10
C SER A 217 -13.78 -4.53 6.45
N LEU A 218 -12.57 -4.09 6.09
CA LEU A 218 -11.54 -4.95 5.50
C LEU A 218 -10.58 -5.51 6.55
N LYS A 219 -10.36 -4.81 7.67
CA LYS A 219 -9.66 -5.39 8.83
C LYS A 219 -10.37 -6.63 9.38
N LYS A 220 -11.69 -6.75 9.19
CA LYS A 220 -12.49 -7.95 9.53
C LYS A 220 -12.16 -9.19 8.67
N THR A 221 -11.40 -9.05 7.59
CA THR A 221 -10.92 -10.19 6.80
C THR A 221 -9.98 -11.09 7.59
N PHE A 222 -9.19 -10.52 8.50
CA PHE A 222 -8.33 -11.28 9.40
C PHE A 222 -9.16 -11.93 10.52
N PRO A 223 -8.90 -13.21 10.84
CA PRO A 223 -9.56 -13.89 11.96
C PRO A 223 -9.42 -13.12 13.28
N LEU A 224 -10.35 -13.34 14.22
CA LEU A 224 -10.38 -12.57 15.48
C LEU A 224 -9.14 -12.79 16.35
N ASN A 225 -8.51 -13.96 16.26
CA ASN A 225 -7.27 -14.26 16.96
C ASN A 225 -6.02 -13.65 16.30
N PHE A 226 -6.14 -12.98 15.15
CA PHE A 226 -5.07 -12.18 14.57
C PHE A 226 -5.22 -10.71 14.97
N HIS A 227 -4.18 -10.16 15.59
CA HIS A 227 -4.14 -8.80 16.11
C HIS A 227 -3.24 -7.95 15.23
N LEU A 228 -3.74 -6.80 14.78
CA LEU A 228 -2.94 -5.81 14.07
C LEU A 228 -1.97 -5.17 15.07
N ILE A 229 -0.68 -5.45 14.94
CA ILE A 229 0.35 -4.91 15.84
C ILE A 229 1.07 -3.70 15.23
N PHE A 230 1.04 -3.56 13.91
CA PHE A 230 1.64 -2.41 13.22
C PHE A 230 0.98 -2.11 11.87
N GLU A 231 0.86 -0.82 11.53
CA GLU A 231 0.36 -0.33 10.24
C GLU A 231 1.11 0.95 9.84
N ILE A 232 1.50 1.07 8.57
CA ILE A 232 2.08 2.30 8.00
C ILE A 232 1.59 2.53 6.57
N ASP A 233 1.44 3.80 6.17
CA ASP A 233 1.28 4.17 4.76
C ASP A 233 2.61 3.99 4.03
N LEU A 234 2.61 3.28 2.90
CA LEU A 234 3.80 3.17 2.06
C LEU A 234 4.01 4.47 1.25
N PRO A 235 5.27 4.84 0.95
CA PRO A 235 5.57 6.00 0.12
C PRO A 235 4.90 5.94 -1.25
N ASP A 236 4.62 7.10 -1.85
CA ASP A 236 4.18 7.18 -3.24
C ASP A 236 5.19 6.48 -4.16
N LYS A 237 4.70 5.91 -5.26
CA LYS A 237 5.53 5.23 -6.28
C LYS A 237 6.33 4.05 -5.74
N SER A 238 5.74 3.29 -4.82
CA SER A 238 6.34 2.08 -4.23
C SER A 238 6.51 0.90 -5.21
N PHE A 239 5.86 0.94 -6.38
CA PHE A 239 5.80 -0.19 -7.30
C PHE A 239 6.28 0.16 -8.71
N LEU A 240 6.76 -0.87 -9.41
CA LEU A 240 7.11 -0.86 -10.82
C LEU A 240 6.12 -1.73 -11.60
N VAL A 241 5.63 -1.22 -12.72
CA VAL A 241 4.86 -1.98 -13.72
C VAL A 241 5.59 -1.81 -15.04
N ASP A 242 6.06 -2.91 -15.63
CA ASP A 242 6.87 -2.88 -16.85
C ASP A 242 8.09 -1.94 -16.74
N GLY A 243 8.69 -1.86 -15.54
CA GLY A 243 9.82 -0.97 -15.23
C GLY A 243 9.46 0.50 -14.99
N VAL A 244 8.19 0.87 -15.08
CA VAL A 244 7.70 2.25 -14.88
C VAL A 244 7.07 2.42 -13.49
N GLU A 245 7.37 3.54 -12.84
CA GLU A 245 6.76 3.87 -11.55
C GLU A 245 5.24 3.98 -11.63
N HIS A 246 4.53 3.23 -10.79
CA HIS A 246 3.08 3.30 -10.69
C HIS A 246 2.66 3.71 -9.28
N ASN A 247 1.78 4.71 -9.17
CA ASN A 247 1.27 5.14 -7.88
C ASN A 247 -0.01 4.38 -7.51
N VAL A 248 0.14 3.37 -6.64
CA VAL A 248 -0.99 2.70 -5.99
C VAL A 248 -0.91 3.00 -4.49
N PRO A 249 -1.88 3.71 -3.90
CA PRO A 249 -1.89 3.94 -2.46
C PRO A 249 -1.97 2.61 -1.71
N CYS A 250 -0.90 2.29 -0.98
CA CYS A 250 -0.77 1.04 -0.25
C CYS A 250 -0.39 1.29 1.20
N ILE A 251 -0.66 0.29 2.03
CA ILE A 251 -0.24 0.22 3.42
C ILE A 251 0.57 -1.06 3.61
N PHE A 252 1.42 -1.06 4.61
CA PHE A 252 2.02 -2.28 5.14
C PHE A 252 1.41 -2.55 6.50
N GLN A 253 0.90 -3.77 6.69
CA GLN A 253 0.31 -4.21 7.94
C GLN A 253 1.01 -5.46 8.45
N ILE A 254 1.25 -5.51 9.76
CA ILE A 254 1.76 -6.68 10.47
C ILE A 254 0.67 -7.16 11.43
N TRP A 255 0.25 -8.39 11.24
CA TRP A 255 -0.75 -9.09 12.05
C TRP A 255 -0.11 -10.30 12.73
N GLU A 256 -0.37 -10.47 14.01
CA GLU A 256 0.16 -11.57 14.82
C GLU A 256 -0.98 -12.39 15.43
N LYS A 257 -0.89 -13.70 15.33
CA LYS A 257 -1.83 -14.64 15.95
C LYS A 257 -1.59 -14.71 17.45
N LYS A 258 -2.65 -14.54 18.23
CA LYS A 258 -2.64 -14.64 19.69
C LYS A 258 -3.61 -15.72 20.16
N THR A 259 -3.45 -16.15 21.41
CA THR A 259 -4.34 -17.12 22.05
C THR A 259 -5.72 -16.53 22.34
N THR A 260 -5.83 -15.21 22.42
CA THR A 260 -7.08 -14.48 22.67
C THR A 260 -7.62 -13.83 21.41
N ASN A 261 -8.94 -13.71 21.33
CA ASN A 261 -9.60 -12.93 20.28
C ASN A 261 -9.49 -11.43 20.59
N ARG A 262 -9.29 -10.61 19.56
CA ARG A 262 -9.38 -9.15 19.66
C ARG A 262 -10.82 -8.72 19.96
N VAL A 263 -10.95 -7.60 20.66
CA VAL A 263 -12.25 -6.97 20.93
C VAL A 263 -12.85 -6.46 19.62
N VAL A 264 -14.11 -6.80 19.37
CA VAL A 264 -14.86 -6.27 18.22
C VAL A 264 -15.71 -5.12 18.74
N ASN A 265 -15.47 -3.91 18.21
CA ASN A 265 -16.31 -2.76 18.52
C ASN A 265 -17.75 -3.05 18.11
N GLU A 266 -18.69 -2.76 19.02
CA GLU A 266 -20.10 -2.84 18.73
C GLU A 266 -20.46 -1.86 17.59
N LYS A 267 -21.46 -2.24 16.79
CA LYS A 267 -21.98 -1.32 15.78
C LYS A 267 -22.65 -0.16 16.49
N LEU A 268 -22.30 1.04 16.08
CA LEU A 268 -22.98 2.24 16.55
C LEU A 268 -24.39 2.27 15.96
N GLU A 269 -25.35 2.62 16.80
CA GLU A 269 -26.71 2.94 16.37
C GLU A 269 -26.86 4.46 16.19
N PRO A 270 -27.63 4.92 15.18
CA PRO A 270 -27.98 6.32 15.03
C PRO A 270 -28.67 6.86 16.30
N VAL A 271 -28.18 7.97 16.83
CA VAL A 271 -28.86 8.70 17.90
C VAL A 271 -29.50 9.94 17.29
N ASN A 272 -30.82 10.10 17.47
CA ASN A 272 -31.58 11.28 17.04
C ASN A 272 -31.69 11.49 15.51
N PHE A 273 -31.39 10.45 14.73
CA PHE A 273 -31.70 10.35 13.31
C PHE A 273 -31.86 8.89 12.92
N MET A 274 -32.35 8.62 11.70
CA MET A 274 -32.40 7.29 11.13
C MET A 274 -32.11 7.33 9.63
N PHE A 275 -31.54 6.24 9.11
CA PHE A 275 -31.44 6.03 7.67
C PHE A 275 -32.78 5.51 7.15
N VAL A 276 -33.31 6.16 6.12
CA VAL A 276 -34.60 5.80 5.51
C VAL A 276 -34.41 5.53 4.02
N GLU A 277 -35.39 4.91 3.38
CA GLU A 277 -35.46 4.84 1.94
C GLU A 277 -35.74 6.22 1.34
N LYS A 278 -35.42 6.39 0.05
CA LYS A 278 -35.68 7.64 -0.66
C LYS A 278 -37.17 8.02 -0.66
N THR A 279 -38.04 7.01 -0.65
CA THR A 279 -39.50 7.11 -0.67
C THR A 279 -40.13 7.38 0.69
N GLU A 280 -39.36 7.30 1.78
CA GLU A 280 -39.85 7.39 3.17
C GLU A 280 -39.79 8.81 3.74
N ASN A 281 -39.94 9.82 2.87
CA ASN A 281 -39.89 11.25 3.22
C ASN A 281 -38.66 11.62 4.07
N PRO A 282 -37.44 11.44 3.53
CA PRO A 282 -36.21 11.89 4.20
C PRO A 282 -36.14 13.41 4.30
N ASP A 283 -35.50 13.89 5.37
CA ASP A 283 -35.24 15.33 5.58
C ASP A 283 -34.05 15.82 4.75
N ILE A 284 -33.03 14.96 4.58
CA ILE A 284 -31.81 15.29 3.84
C ILE A 284 -31.32 14.11 2.99
N SER A 285 -30.54 14.44 1.97
CA SER A 285 -29.64 13.52 1.29
C SER A 285 -28.18 13.83 1.65
N PHE A 286 -27.44 12.79 1.99
CA PHE A 286 -26.02 12.85 2.33
C PHE A 286 -25.19 12.13 1.26
N ARG A 287 -24.24 12.82 0.64
CA ARG A 287 -23.38 12.23 -0.40
C ARG A 287 -22.36 11.28 0.24
N ARG A 288 -22.55 9.97 0.09
CA ARG A 288 -21.67 8.96 0.68
C ARG A 288 -20.44 8.61 -0.16
N VAL A 289 -20.44 8.89 -1.46
CA VAL A 289 -19.35 8.48 -2.37
C VAL A 289 -19.15 9.46 -3.53
N GLY A 290 -17.90 9.58 -3.97
CA GLY A 290 -17.48 10.43 -5.09
C GLY A 290 -16.78 11.70 -4.64
N VAL A 291 -16.41 12.56 -5.59
CA VAL A 291 -15.64 13.80 -5.33
C VAL A 291 -16.28 14.67 -4.23
N ASN A 292 -17.62 14.71 -4.21
CA ASN A 292 -18.42 15.49 -3.27
C ASN A 292 -18.85 14.69 -2.02
N ALA A 293 -18.22 13.56 -1.70
CA ALA A 293 -18.54 12.83 -0.49
C ALA A 293 -18.47 13.75 0.74
N GLY A 294 -19.44 13.63 1.66
CA GLY A 294 -19.56 14.49 2.84
C GLY A 294 -20.57 15.63 2.70
N THR A 295 -21.04 15.97 1.50
CA THR A 295 -22.02 17.06 1.31
C THR A 295 -23.42 16.66 1.76
N ILE A 296 -24.14 17.60 2.37
CA ILE A 296 -25.54 17.49 2.77
C ILE A 296 -26.40 18.38 1.86
N ASP A 297 -27.55 17.88 1.42
CA ASP A 297 -28.53 18.63 0.62
C ASP A 297 -29.95 18.31 1.12
N LYS A 298 -30.89 19.25 0.97
CA LYS A 298 -32.33 19.04 1.25
C LYS A 298 -33.05 18.41 0.05
N LYS A 299 -32.45 18.44 -1.14
CA LYS A 299 -33.00 17.82 -2.34
C LYS A 299 -32.91 16.30 -2.28
N ILE A 300 -34.02 15.63 -2.59
CA ILE A 300 -34.15 14.17 -2.50
C ILE A 300 -34.29 13.55 -3.91
N ASP A 301 -35.22 14.06 -4.73
CA ASP A 301 -35.67 13.42 -5.97
C ASP A 301 -34.59 13.28 -7.05
N GLU A 302 -33.71 14.27 -7.18
CA GLU A 302 -32.60 14.23 -8.15
C GLU A 302 -31.42 13.36 -7.69
N LYS A 303 -31.44 12.85 -6.45
CA LYS A 303 -30.29 12.13 -5.88
C LYS A 303 -30.41 10.63 -6.09
N SER A 304 -29.28 10.00 -6.41
CA SER A 304 -29.19 8.55 -6.63
C SER A 304 -28.96 7.79 -5.33
N ILE A 305 -29.74 6.72 -5.13
CA ILE A 305 -29.62 5.76 -4.00
C ILE A 305 -28.25 5.08 -3.93
N GLN A 306 -27.54 4.96 -5.06
CA GLN A 306 -26.22 4.32 -5.08
C GLN A 306 -25.14 5.22 -4.46
N SER A 307 -25.35 6.55 -4.50
CA SER A 307 -24.35 7.53 -4.10
C SER A 307 -24.71 8.36 -2.87
N HIS A 308 -25.94 8.22 -2.36
CA HIS A 308 -26.43 8.97 -1.21
C HIS A 308 -26.99 8.06 -0.12
N TYR A 309 -26.85 8.50 1.12
CA TYR A 309 -27.71 8.07 2.21
C TYR A 309 -28.85 9.07 2.37
N PHE A 310 -30.04 8.58 2.68
CA PHE A 310 -31.20 9.41 2.99
C PHE A 310 -31.46 9.32 4.48
N ILE A 311 -31.67 10.48 5.11
CA ILE A 311 -31.70 10.60 6.57
C ILE A 311 -32.93 11.38 6.99
N LYS A 312 -33.56 10.89 8.06
CA LYS A 312 -34.65 11.55 8.76
C LYS A 312 -34.22 11.85 10.20
N PHE A 313 -34.43 13.07 10.66
CA PHE A 313 -34.11 13.48 12.02
C PHE A 313 -35.25 13.12 12.97
N THR A 314 -34.92 12.72 14.19
CA THR A 314 -35.89 12.27 15.20
C THR A 314 -35.84 13.08 16.50
N ASN A 315 -35.01 14.13 16.58
CA ASN A 315 -34.85 14.99 17.77
C ASN A 315 -35.87 16.14 17.89
N GLY A 316 -36.78 16.30 16.93
CA GLY A 316 -37.75 17.41 16.91
C GLY A 316 -37.14 18.79 16.65
N LYS A 317 -35.84 18.90 16.36
CA LYS A 317 -35.20 20.18 15.97
C LYS A 317 -35.46 20.47 14.49
N SER A 318 -35.32 21.74 14.09
CA SER A 318 -35.51 22.10 12.69
C SER A 318 -34.43 21.45 11.81
N ILE A 319 -34.79 21.12 10.56
CA ILE A 319 -33.84 20.56 9.58
C ILE A 319 -32.63 21.48 9.41
N THR A 320 -32.84 22.80 9.42
CA THR A 320 -31.77 23.79 9.27
C THR A 320 -30.81 23.78 10.45
N ASP A 321 -31.30 23.65 11.69
CA ASP A 321 -30.43 23.59 12.88
C ASP A 321 -29.56 22.33 12.87
N ASN A 322 -30.15 21.18 12.52
CA ASN A 322 -29.41 19.93 12.37
C ASN A 322 -28.32 20.06 11.30
N ILE A 323 -28.65 20.61 10.12
CA ILE A 323 -27.66 20.83 9.05
C ILE A 323 -26.52 21.76 9.50
N ASN A 324 -26.83 22.86 10.19
CA ASN A 324 -25.82 23.82 10.66
C ASN A 324 -24.83 23.20 11.64
N LYS A 325 -25.28 22.27 12.50
CA LYS A 325 -24.38 21.52 13.36
C LYS A 325 -23.52 20.55 12.56
N LEU A 326 -24.15 19.77 11.68
CA LEU A 326 -23.47 18.72 10.91
C LEU A 326 -22.49 19.27 9.86
N SER A 327 -22.68 20.50 9.37
CA SER A 327 -21.77 21.15 8.42
C SER A 327 -20.38 21.46 9.01
N THR A 328 -20.24 21.40 10.34
CA THR A 328 -18.95 21.55 11.04
C THR A 328 -18.06 20.30 10.93
N ILE A 329 -18.62 19.17 10.49
CA ILE A 329 -17.88 17.91 10.41
C ILE A 329 -16.83 17.97 9.28
N THR A 330 -15.59 17.65 9.64
CA THR A 330 -14.54 17.29 8.68
C THR A 330 -14.41 15.77 8.61
N TYR A 331 -14.46 15.23 7.39
CA TYR A 331 -14.35 13.79 7.12
C TYR A 331 -12.95 13.43 6.62
N ASP A 332 -12.43 12.29 7.09
CA ASP A 332 -11.23 11.69 6.52
C ASP A 332 -11.64 10.79 5.34
N PHE A 333 -11.04 11.06 4.18
CA PHE A 333 -11.30 10.33 2.94
C PHE A 333 -10.11 9.49 2.48
N ASN A 334 -8.98 9.53 3.20
CA ASN A 334 -7.71 9.02 2.71
C ASN A 334 -7.57 7.51 2.82
N ASN A 335 -8.57 6.80 3.33
CA ASN A 335 -8.53 5.36 3.59
C ASN A 335 -9.11 4.52 2.45
N THR A 336 -9.04 4.98 1.19
CA THR A 336 -9.52 4.23 0.01
C THR A 336 -8.62 4.40 -1.21
N VAL A 337 -8.47 3.33 -2.00
CA VAL A 337 -7.83 3.36 -3.34
C VAL A 337 -8.80 3.77 -4.46
N GLY A 338 -10.09 3.91 -4.14
CA GLY A 338 -11.15 4.33 -5.06
C GLY A 338 -11.72 5.72 -4.74
N PRO A 339 -12.90 6.06 -5.28
CA PRO A 339 -13.57 7.32 -4.96
C PRO A 339 -13.75 7.50 -3.44
N LYS A 340 -13.59 8.73 -2.96
CA LYS A 340 -13.87 9.11 -1.57
C LYS A 340 -15.17 8.47 -1.11
N SER A 341 -15.19 7.84 0.06
CA SER A 341 -16.39 7.17 0.57
C SER A 341 -16.50 7.18 2.08
N ILE A 342 -17.72 7.40 2.56
CA ILE A 342 -18.12 7.39 3.97
C ILE A 342 -19.16 6.28 4.16
N SER A 343 -18.88 5.35 5.06
CA SER A 343 -19.80 4.29 5.48
C SER A 343 -20.84 4.81 6.48
N LYS A 344 -21.92 4.04 6.70
CA LYS A 344 -22.91 4.38 7.72
C LYS A 344 -22.28 4.50 9.12
N GLN A 345 -21.36 3.60 9.48
CA GLN A 345 -20.71 3.62 10.80
C GLN A 345 -19.81 4.85 10.98
N GLU A 346 -19.04 5.23 9.95
CA GLU A 346 -18.26 6.48 9.97
C GLU A 346 -19.17 7.71 10.11
N LEU A 347 -20.34 7.70 9.47
CA LEU A 347 -21.31 8.78 9.58
C LEU A 347 -21.95 8.85 10.96
N ILE A 348 -22.41 7.71 11.49
CA ILE A 348 -23.02 7.61 12.83
C ILE A 348 -22.05 8.11 13.89
N PHE A 349 -20.79 7.68 13.82
CA PHE A 349 -19.73 8.14 14.74
C PHE A 349 -19.58 9.67 14.77
N LYS A 350 -19.72 10.33 13.61
CA LYS A 350 -19.63 11.79 13.51
C LYS A 350 -20.93 12.52 13.87
N PHE A 351 -22.08 11.91 13.57
CA PHE A 351 -23.39 12.52 13.77
C PHE A 351 -23.84 12.46 15.22
N ASN A 352 -23.68 11.31 15.89
CA ASN A 352 -24.21 11.08 17.24
C ASN A 352 -23.81 12.20 18.23
N PRO A 353 -22.53 12.60 18.36
CA PRO A 353 -22.14 13.63 19.34
C PRO A 353 -22.74 15.03 19.07
N LEU A 354 -23.16 15.31 17.83
CA LEU A 354 -23.72 16.61 17.45
C LEU A 354 -25.24 16.63 17.53
N LEU A 355 -25.89 15.46 17.39
CA LEU A 355 -27.34 15.33 17.39
C LEU A 355 -27.90 14.90 18.74
N GLU A 356 -27.08 14.40 19.67
CA GLU A 356 -27.43 14.15 21.08
C GLU A 356 -27.79 15.44 21.84
N CYS A 357 -27.07 16.53 21.58
CA CYS A 357 -27.21 17.83 22.23
C CYS A 357 -28.37 18.66 21.67
#